data_AF-A0A2V9VZ15-F1
#
_entry.id   AF-A0A2V9VZ15-F1
#
_cell.length_a   1.000
_cell.length_b   1.000
_cell.length_c   1.000
_cell.angle_alpha   90.00
_cell.angle_beta   90.00
_cell.angle_gamma   90.00
#
_symmetry.space_group_name_H-M   'P 1'
#
loop_
_entity.id
_entity.type
_entity.pdbx_description
1 polymer ?
#
loop_
_entity_poly.entity_id
_entity_poly.type
_entity_poly.pdbx_seq_one_letter_code
_entity_poly.pdbx_strand_id
1 'polypeptide(L)'
;MAATFILIASAFGQGMNNGIMSPPTNVRPPGLKNVGIEQNLNQPIPPDLMFQDDLGRSVRLGDLFGKRPIILNLVYYNCPMLCGEVLSGLENSLRMMSFDVGKEFDVITVSFDPTETPEMAAKKKGEFLRRYKRAGAEQGWHFLVGPKISVDALTKAAGFQYQYDEKTKQFAHAAAILILTPQGKIAQYYYGIEFPPKDLRLGLVEAGAGKIGNVVDPRAGKVQRDDPARASPGGGCDHAFYWNFYLRDDSSWTGTRL
;
A
#
# COMPACT_ATOMS: atom_id res chain seq x y z
N MET A 1 39.01 -45.82 51.29
CA MET A 1 37.59 -45.54 51.01
C MET A 1 37.48 -44.09 50.55
N ALA A 2 37.24 -43.85 49.26
CA ALA A 2 36.88 -42.53 48.75
C ALA A 2 35.99 -42.76 47.53
N ALA A 3 34.72 -42.38 47.68
CA ALA A 3 33.64 -42.64 46.74
C ALA A 3 33.71 -41.70 45.53
N THR A 4 33.63 -42.28 44.34
CA THR A 4 33.53 -41.57 43.07
C THR A 4 32.07 -41.14 42.87
N PHE A 5 31.78 -39.85 43.00
CA PHE A 5 30.47 -39.28 42.65
C PHE A 5 30.43 -38.96 41.15
N ILE A 6 29.53 -39.65 40.45
CA ILE A 6 29.13 -39.33 39.07
C ILE A 6 28.09 -38.20 39.15
N LEU A 7 28.42 -37.02 38.66
CA LEU A 7 27.47 -35.92 38.46
C LEU A 7 26.92 -35.99 37.03
N ILE A 8 25.66 -36.40 36.91
CA ILE A 8 24.85 -36.29 35.70
C ILE A 8 24.31 -34.85 35.65
N ALA A 9 24.79 -34.04 34.70
CA ALA A 9 24.23 -32.73 34.43
C ALA A 9 23.13 -32.86 33.35
N SER A 10 21.87 -32.80 33.80
CA SER A 10 20.70 -32.69 32.93
C SER A 10 20.59 -31.28 32.33
N ALA A 11 20.08 -31.25 31.11
CA ALA A 11 19.92 -30.10 30.22
C ALA A 11 19.28 -28.84 30.84
N PHE A 12 19.78 -27.67 30.42
CA PHE A 12 18.96 -26.48 30.17
C PHE A 12 19.43 -25.84 28.86
N GLY A 13 18.81 -26.22 27.75
CA GLY A 13 18.77 -25.38 26.57
C GLY A 13 17.85 -24.21 26.84
N GLN A 14 18.41 -23.02 27.06
CA GLN A 14 17.67 -21.76 27.03
C GLN A 14 18.04 -21.08 25.71
N GLY A 15 17.14 -21.23 24.73
CA GLY A 15 17.17 -20.48 23.49
C GLY A 15 16.98 -19.00 23.80
N MET A 16 18.01 -18.21 23.57
CA MET A 16 17.90 -16.77 23.41
C MET A 16 17.74 -16.49 21.92
N ASN A 17 16.52 -16.63 21.42
CA ASN A 17 16.13 -16.09 20.12
C ASN A 17 15.03 -15.05 20.32
N ASN A 18 15.32 -14.03 21.13
CA ASN A 18 14.51 -12.81 21.15
C ASN A 18 14.97 -11.93 19.98
N GLY A 19 14.70 -12.40 18.76
CA GLY A 19 14.61 -11.50 17.62
C GLY A 19 13.44 -10.57 17.88
N ILE A 20 13.71 -9.27 17.98
CA ILE A 20 12.69 -8.23 17.98
C ILE A 20 12.00 -8.34 16.61
N MET A 21 10.90 -9.09 16.55
CA MET A 21 10.09 -9.19 15.35
C MET A 21 9.45 -7.82 15.11
N SER A 22 9.78 -7.19 13.99
CA SER A 22 9.03 -6.05 13.47
C SER A 22 7.53 -6.40 13.47
N PRO A 23 6.64 -5.54 14.02
CA PRO A 23 5.21 -5.76 13.90
C PRO A 23 4.80 -5.85 12.42
N PRO A 24 3.88 -6.75 12.03
CA PRO A 24 3.44 -6.84 10.65
C PRO A 24 2.85 -5.52 10.14
N THR A 25 2.95 -5.29 8.83
CA THR A 25 2.44 -4.12 8.07
C THR A 25 0.92 -3.90 8.17
N ASN A 26 0.21 -4.75 8.91
CA ASN A 26 -1.22 -4.63 9.23
C ASN A 26 -1.52 -4.76 10.74
N VAL A 27 -0.56 -4.44 11.62
CA VAL A 27 -0.89 -4.24 13.03
C VAL A 27 -1.64 -2.94 13.15
N ARG A 28 -2.93 -3.03 13.48
CA ARG A 28 -3.72 -1.89 13.91
C ARG A 28 -2.94 -1.15 15.01
N PRO A 29 -2.63 0.15 14.85
CA PRO A 29 -1.95 0.89 15.89
C PRO A 29 -2.72 0.75 17.22
N PRO A 30 -2.05 0.54 18.36
CA PRO A 30 -2.72 0.45 19.65
C PRO A 30 -3.61 1.68 19.86
N GLY A 31 -4.92 1.46 20.04
CA GLY A 31 -5.91 2.53 20.22
C GLY A 31 -6.72 2.92 18.96
N LEU A 32 -6.36 2.43 17.77
CA LEU A 32 -7.12 2.68 16.53
C LEU A 32 -7.89 1.42 16.10
N LYS A 33 -9.20 1.42 16.31
CA LYS A 33 -10.06 0.25 16.03
C LYS A 33 -10.46 0.13 14.55
N ASN A 34 -10.43 1.23 13.80
CA ASN A 34 -11.00 1.35 12.44
C ASN A 34 -9.95 1.75 11.39
N VAL A 35 -8.74 1.19 11.49
CA VAL A 35 -7.66 1.40 10.52
C VAL A 35 -7.26 0.04 9.95
N GLY A 36 -7.30 -0.10 8.62
CA GLY A 36 -6.98 -1.36 7.95
C GLY A 36 -7.60 -1.50 6.57
N ILE A 37 -7.47 -2.69 5.99
CA ILE A 37 -8.11 -3.05 4.72
C ILE A 37 -8.82 -4.38 4.87
N GLU A 38 -10.11 -4.40 4.54
CA GLU A 38 -10.91 -5.60 4.34
C GLU A 38 -10.92 -5.95 2.84
N GLN A 39 -10.56 -7.19 2.50
CA GLN A 39 -10.43 -7.56 1.10
C GLN A 39 -11.79 -7.90 0.47
N ASN A 40 -12.26 -7.00 -0.39
CA ASN A 40 -13.51 -7.13 -1.13
C ASN A 40 -13.27 -7.68 -2.55
N LEU A 41 -12.49 -8.77 -2.68
CA LEU A 41 -12.18 -9.37 -3.99
C LEU A 41 -13.45 -9.71 -4.79
N ASN A 42 -13.38 -9.54 -6.12
CA ASN A 42 -14.48 -9.69 -7.07
C ASN A 42 -15.65 -8.70 -6.90
N GLN A 43 -15.63 -7.84 -5.87
CA GLN A 43 -16.65 -6.80 -5.72
C GLN A 43 -16.40 -5.64 -6.70
N PRO A 44 -17.46 -5.03 -7.24
CA PRO A 44 -17.34 -3.87 -8.11
C PRO A 44 -17.09 -2.60 -7.30
N ILE A 45 -16.24 -1.73 -7.83
CA ILE A 45 -16.22 -0.32 -7.44
C ILE A 45 -17.44 0.37 -8.06
N PRO A 46 -18.27 1.12 -7.28
CA PRO A 46 -19.47 1.75 -7.80
C PRO A 46 -19.14 2.73 -8.93
N PRO A 47 -19.65 2.53 -10.16
CA PRO A 47 -19.25 3.31 -11.32
C PRO A 47 -19.92 4.69 -11.38
N ASP A 48 -20.98 4.91 -10.60
CA ASP A 48 -21.78 6.12 -10.58
C ASP A 48 -21.27 7.22 -9.63
N LEU A 49 -20.18 6.95 -8.91
CA LEU A 49 -19.56 7.94 -8.02
C LEU A 49 -19.03 9.12 -8.82
N MET A 50 -19.37 10.32 -8.33
CA MET A 50 -18.96 11.59 -8.93
C MET A 50 -17.75 12.16 -8.20
N PHE A 51 -16.73 12.52 -8.97
CA PHE A 51 -15.50 13.17 -8.53
C PHE A 51 -15.20 14.38 -9.43
N GLN A 52 -14.13 15.11 -9.10
CA GLN A 52 -13.52 16.12 -9.94
C GLN A 52 -12.09 15.72 -10.27
N ASP A 53 -11.65 15.98 -11.49
CA ASP A 53 -10.26 15.77 -11.90
C ASP A 53 -9.33 16.93 -11.53
N ASP A 54 -8.06 16.82 -11.93
CA ASP A 54 -7.04 17.85 -11.76
C ASP A 54 -7.32 19.18 -12.47
N LEU A 55 -8.33 19.24 -13.35
CA LEU A 55 -8.76 20.46 -14.02
C LEU A 55 -10.10 20.98 -13.48
N GLY A 56 -10.61 20.38 -12.40
CA GLY A 56 -11.89 20.73 -11.79
C GLY A 56 -13.11 20.25 -12.58
N ARG A 57 -12.93 19.39 -13.58
CA ARG A 57 -14.03 18.84 -14.39
C ARG A 57 -14.70 17.72 -13.62
N SER A 58 -16.03 17.71 -13.60
CA SER A 58 -16.79 16.58 -13.05
C SER A 58 -16.53 15.31 -13.85
N VAL A 59 -16.16 14.24 -13.16
CA VAL A 59 -15.89 12.92 -13.73
C VAL A 59 -16.72 11.88 -12.99
N ARG A 60 -17.43 11.06 -13.75
CA ARG A 60 -18.06 9.85 -13.22
C ARG A 60 -17.04 8.71 -13.25
N LEU A 61 -16.87 8.01 -12.13
CA LEU A 61 -15.79 7.03 -11.97
C LEU A 61 -15.83 5.92 -13.03
N GLY A 62 -17.03 5.47 -13.41
CA GLY A 62 -17.25 4.47 -14.44
C GLY A 62 -16.82 4.88 -15.86
N ASP A 63 -16.68 6.18 -16.13
CA ASP A 63 -16.20 6.66 -17.43
C ASP A 63 -14.69 6.39 -17.61
N LEU A 64 -13.98 6.11 -16.50
CA LEU A 64 -12.58 5.70 -16.49
C LEU A 64 -12.41 4.18 -16.63
N PHE A 65 -13.52 3.42 -16.69
CA PHE A 65 -13.50 1.96 -16.83
C PHE A 65 -13.63 1.53 -18.30
N GLY A 66 -13.50 0.24 -18.55
CA GLY A 66 -13.93 -0.44 -19.78
C GLY A 66 -12.84 -0.69 -20.82
N LYS A 67 -11.68 -0.04 -20.72
CA LYS A 67 -10.61 -0.17 -21.71
C LYS A 67 -9.51 -1.13 -21.28
N ARG A 68 -9.05 -0.99 -20.03
CA ARG A 68 -7.81 -1.57 -19.53
C ARG A 68 -7.94 -1.90 -18.05
N PRO A 69 -7.10 -2.80 -17.50
CA PRO A 69 -6.98 -2.95 -16.05
C PRO A 69 -6.52 -1.63 -15.42
N ILE A 70 -6.87 -1.43 -14.16
CA ILE A 70 -6.69 -0.14 -13.46
C ILE A 70 -5.95 -0.37 -12.16
N ILE A 71 -4.97 0.48 -11.86
CA ILE A 71 -4.41 0.58 -10.51
C ILE A 71 -5.19 1.67 -9.77
N LEU A 72 -5.88 1.31 -8.69
CA LEU A 72 -6.55 2.25 -7.80
C LEU A 72 -5.68 2.48 -6.56
N ASN A 73 -5.36 3.74 -6.28
CA ASN A 73 -4.66 4.15 -5.07
C ASN A 73 -5.46 5.22 -4.30
N LEU A 74 -5.61 5.01 -2.99
CA LEU A 74 -6.33 5.89 -2.08
C LEU A 74 -5.31 6.62 -1.20
N VAL A 75 -5.20 7.93 -1.40
CA VAL A 75 -4.21 8.80 -0.74
C VAL A 75 -4.89 10.10 -0.31
N TYR A 76 -4.13 11.04 0.24
CA TYR A 76 -4.48 12.46 0.20
C TYR A 76 -3.21 13.24 -0.10
N TYR A 77 -3.31 14.26 -0.96
CA TYR A 77 -2.22 14.93 -1.64
C TYR A 77 -1.32 15.77 -0.74
N ASN A 78 -1.85 16.33 0.35
CA ASN A 78 -1.12 17.11 1.35
C ASN A 78 -0.56 16.26 2.50
N CYS A 79 -0.66 14.93 2.44
CA CYS A 79 -0.03 14.08 3.44
C CYS A 79 1.49 14.32 3.48
N PRO A 80 2.05 14.71 4.64
CA PRO A 80 3.48 14.96 4.76
C PRO A 80 4.32 13.69 4.93
N MET A 81 3.68 12.52 4.98
CA MET A 81 4.26 11.26 5.41
C MET A 81 3.95 10.14 4.39
N LEU A 82 3.07 9.20 4.77
CA LEU A 82 2.94 7.88 4.15
C LEU A 82 2.40 7.91 2.71
N CYS A 83 1.48 8.81 2.36
CA CYS A 83 0.89 8.82 1.02
C CYS A 83 1.91 9.14 -0.07
N GLY A 84 2.89 10.00 0.23
CA GLY A 84 3.98 10.33 -0.69
C GLY A 84 4.88 9.12 -0.98
N GLU A 85 5.09 8.28 0.02
CA GLU A 85 5.85 7.04 -0.10
C GLU A 85 5.11 5.99 -0.94
N VAL A 86 3.79 5.81 -0.72
CA VAL A 86 2.97 4.89 -1.54
C VAL A 86 3.02 5.31 -3.02
N LEU A 87 2.83 6.59 -3.32
CA LEU A 87 2.89 7.09 -4.69
C LEU A 87 4.30 6.97 -5.30
N SER A 88 5.34 7.23 -4.51
CA SER A 88 6.74 7.07 -4.94
C SER A 88 7.09 5.62 -5.23
N GLY A 89 6.64 4.70 -4.36
CA GLY A 89 6.78 3.26 -4.55
C GLY A 89 6.10 2.77 -5.81
N LEU A 90 4.85 3.18 -6.02
CA LEU A 90 4.12 2.88 -7.26
C LEU A 90 4.89 3.41 -8.47
N GLU A 91 5.21 4.70 -8.50
CA GLU A 91 5.92 5.33 -9.61
C GLU A 91 7.25 4.66 -9.94
N ASN A 92 8.07 4.37 -8.92
CA ASN A 92 9.33 3.63 -9.08
C ASN A 92 9.12 2.26 -9.73
N SER A 93 8.06 1.56 -9.31
CA SER A 93 7.72 0.24 -9.83
C SER A 93 7.28 0.33 -11.29
N LEU A 94 6.42 1.30 -11.62
CA LEU A 94 5.96 1.54 -13.00
C LEU A 94 7.12 1.89 -13.94
N ARG A 95 8.10 2.68 -13.50
CA ARG A 95 9.29 2.98 -14.33
C ARG A 95 10.12 1.75 -14.69
N MET A 96 10.12 0.73 -13.84
CA MET A 96 10.86 -0.52 -14.07
C MET A 96 10.08 -1.52 -14.93
N MET A 97 8.77 -1.30 -15.14
CA MET A 97 7.93 -2.15 -15.95
C MET A 97 7.99 -1.75 -17.42
N SER A 98 7.83 -2.72 -18.32
CA SER A 98 7.72 -2.45 -19.76
C SER A 98 6.34 -1.89 -20.18
N PHE A 99 5.34 -1.94 -19.30
CA PHE A 99 4.01 -1.40 -19.56
C PHE A 99 3.97 0.09 -19.26
N ASP A 100 3.20 0.82 -20.05
CA ASP A 100 2.97 2.24 -19.94
C ASP A 100 1.55 2.54 -19.45
N VAL A 101 1.47 3.44 -18.45
CA VAL A 101 0.23 4.11 -18.08
C VAL A 101 -0.38 4.78 -19.31
N GLY A 102 -1.67 4.57 -19.55
CA GLY A 102 -2.37 5.10 -20.72
C GLY A 102 -2.20 4.26 -21.99
N LYS A 103 -1.53 3.10 -21.93
CA LYS A 103 -1.46 2.12 -23.04
C LYS A 103 -1.95 0.73 -22.62
N GLU A 104 -1.30 0.10 -21.64
CA GLU A 104 -1.68 -1.24 -21.16
C GLU A 104 -2.58 -1.19 -19.92
N PHE A 105 -2.47 -0.15 -19.11
CA PHE A 105 -3.27 0.04 -17.90
C PHE A 105 -3.46 1.53 -17.60
N ASP A 106 -4.47 1.84 -16.80
CA ASP A 106 -4.71 3.19 -16.30
C ASP A 106 -4.49 3.22 -14.78
N VAL A 107 -4.22 4.41 -14.23
CA VAL A 107 -4.02 4.63 -12.79
C VAL A 107 -5.03 5.67 -12.31
N ILE A 108 -5.83 5.32 -11.32
CA ILE A 108 -6.75 6.23 -10.66
C ILE A 108 -6.24 6.47 -9.25
N THR A 109 -5.79 7.68 -8.98
CA THR A 109 -5.40 8.15 -7.65
C THR A 109 -6.53 9.01 -7.13
N VAL A 110 -7.15 8.62 -6.02
CA VAL A 110 -8.27 9.37 -5.41
C VAL A 110 -7.86 9.87 -4.05
N SER A 111 -8.13 11.16 -3.79
CA SER A 111 -8.03 11.70 -2.45
C SER A 111 -9.18 11.20 -1.57
N PHE A 112 -8.88 10.63 -0.41
CA PHE A 112 -9.88 10.32 0.61
C PHE A 112 -10.08 11.46 1.62
N ASP A 113 -9.39 12.59 1.46
CA ASP A 113 -9.65 13.81 2.21
C ASP A 113 -10.63 14.69 1.41
N PRO A 114 -11.89 14.84 1.86
CA PRO A 114 -12.90 15.62 1.13
C PRO A 114 -12.63 17.13 1.14
N THR A 115 -11.60 17.59 1.87
CA THR A 115 -11.20 19.01 1.90
C THR A 115 -10.19 19.37 0.81
N GLU A 116 -9.64 18.38 0.11
CA GLU A 116 -8.66 18.61 -0.95
C GLU A 116 -9.31 19.07 -2.25
N THR A 117 -8.57 19.92 -2.98
CA THR A 117 -9.07 20.62 -4.15
C THR A 117 -8.45 20.10 -5.46
N PRO A 118 -9.08 20.37 -6.62
CA PRO A 118 -8.51 20.06 -7.92
C PRO A 118 -7.08 20.59 -8.13
N GLU A 119 -6.76 21.77 -7.60
CA GLU A 119 -5.43 22.36 -7.70
C GLU A 119 -4.37 21.54 -6.96
N MET A 120 -4.73 20.94 -5.81
CA MET A 120 -3.84 20.05 -5.07
C MET A 120 -3.61 18.75 -5.86
N ALA A 121 -4.67 18.22 -6.47
CA ALA A 121 -4.59 17.07 -7.37
C ALA A 121 -3.67 17.35 -8.57
N ALA A 122 -3.83 18.51 -9.21
CA ALA A 122 -3.00 18.95 -10.33
C ALA A 122 -1.52 19.09 -9.95
N LYS A 123 -1.23 19.70 -8.80
CA LYS A 123 0.13 19.85 -8.28
C LYS A 123 0.78 18.48 -8.08
N LYS A 124 0.06 17.55 -7.44
CA LYS A 124 0.53 16.18 -7.17
C LYS A 124 0.71 15.39 -8.46
N LYS A 125 -0.23 15.45 -9.39
CA LYS A 125 -0.13 14.83 -10.72
C LYS A 125 1.10 15.32 -11.47
N GLY A 126 1.32 16.62 -11.52
CA GLY A 126 2.48 17.21 -12.19
C GLY A 126 3.81 16.76 -11.59
N GLU A 127 3.88 16.54 -10.27
CA GLU A 127 5.05 15.97 -9.59
C GLU A 127 5.37 14.56 -10.11
N PHE A 128 4.39 13.66 -10.10
CA PHE A 128 4.59 12.27 -10.48
C PHE A 128 4.76 12.05 -11.98
N LEU A 129 4.06 12.81 -12.83
CA LEU A 129 4.29 12.76 -14.28
C LEU A 129 5.71 13.17 -14.68
N ARG A 130 6.27 14.20 -14.03
CA ARG A 130 7.67 14.64 -14.26
C ARG A 130 8.70 13.59 -13.82
N ARG A 131 8.37 12.76 -12.84
CA ARG A 131 9.23 11.66 -12.37
C ARG A 131 9.12 10.43 -13.28
N TYR A 132 7.89 10.10 -13.68
CA TYR A 132 7.59 8.94 -14.51
C TYR A 132 8.13 9.08 -15.94
N LYS A 133 8.11 10.30 -16.53
CA LYS A 133 8.75 10.66 -17.80
C LYS A 133 8.39 9.78 -19.00
N ARG A 134 7.16 9.27 -19.07
CA ARG A 134 6.64 8.56 -20.26
C ARG A 134 5.51 9.35 -20.89
N ALA A 135 5.60 9.55 -22.20
CA ALA A 135 4.63 10.32 -22.96
C ALA A 135 3.25 9.62 -22.97
N GLY A 136 2.17 10.41 -22.85
CA GLY A 136 0.79 9.91 -22.84
C GLY A 136 0.29 9.48 -21.46
N ALA A 137 1.17 9.44 -20.44
CA ALA A 137 0.79 9.07 -19.08
C ALA A 137 -0.25 10.03 -18.48
N GLU A 138 -0.28 11.29 -18.93
CA GLU A 138 -1.26 12.29 -18.52
C GLU A 138 -2.71 11.94 -18.88
N GLN A 139 -2.91 11.08 -19.90
CA GLN A 139 -4.24 10.60 -20.31
C GLN A 139 -4.70 9.35 -19.54
N GLY A 140 -3.76 8.57 -18.99
CA GLY A 140 -4.06 7.34 -18.25
C GLY A 140 -3.86 7.43 -16.74
N TRP A 141 -3.23 8.49 -16.24
CA TRP A 141 -3.06 8.72 -14.81
C TRP A 141 -3.98 9.84 -14.33
N HIS A 142 -5.08 9.43 -13.71
CA HIS A 142 -6.13 10.32 -13.21
C HIS A 142 -5.90 10.61 -11.73
N PHE A 143 -5.97 11.89 -11.37
CA PHE A 143 -5.93 12.35 -9.98
C PHE A 143 -7.27 13.00 -9.67
N LEU A 144 -7.98 12.45 -8.70
CA LEU A 144 -9.36 12.81 -8.41
C LEU A 144 -9.50 13.34 -6.97
N VAL A 145 -10.41 14.29 -6.80
CA VAL A 145 -10.94 14.74 -5.50
C VAL A 145 -12.45 14.63 -5.53
N GLY A 146 -13.11 14.54 -4.38
CA GLY A 146 -14.57 14.38 -4.38
C GLY A 146 -15.22 14.70 -3.05
N PRO A 147 -16.56 14.85 -3.07
CA PRO A 147 -17.33 15.08 -1.86
C PRO A 147 -17.26 13.86 -0.95
N LYS A 148 -17.43 14.08 0.35
CA LYS A 148 -17.38 13.03 1.37
C LYS A 148 -18.26 11.81 1.04
N ILE A 149 -19.45 12.02 0.49
CA ILE A 149 -20.37 10.93 0.10
C ILE A 149 -19.74 9.97 -0.93
N SER A 150 -19.03 10.50 -1.93
CA SER A 150 -18.36 9.69 -2.96
C SER A 150 -17.13 8.98 -2.38
N VAL A 151 -16.37 9.68 -1.53
CA VAL A 151 -15.20 9.12 -0.85
C VAL A 151 -15.60 7.98 0.08
N ASP A 152 -16.63 8.16 0.91
CA ASP A 152 -17.12 7.14 1.83
C ASP A 152 -17.61 5.90 1.07
N ALA A 153 -18.33 6.10 -0.04
CA ALA A 153 -18.80 4.99 -0.88
C ALA A 153 -17.65 4.24 -1.55
N LEU A 154 -16.65 4.97 -2.08
CA LEU A 154 -15.47 4.38 -2.70
C LEU A 154 -14.63 3.59 -1.68
N THR A 155 -14.30 4.21 -0.54
CA THR A 155 -13.47 3.59 0.50
C THR A 155 -14.18 2.37 1.10
N LYS A 156 -15.49 2.42 1.31
CA LYS A 156 -16.30 1.26 1.72
C LYS A 156 -16.24 0.13 0.69
N ALA A 157 -16.43 0.42 -0.60
CA ALA A 157 -16.37 -0.59 -1.65
C ALA A 157 -14.98 -1.22 -1.76
N ALA A 158 -13.93 -0.41 -1.65
CA ALA A 158 -12.53 -0.85 -1.63
C ALA A 158 -12.15 -1.62 -0.34
N GLY A 159 -12.99 -1.55 0.71
CA GLY A 159 -12.69 -2.08 2.03
C GLY A 159 -11.59 -1.30 2.76
N PHE A 160 -11.34 -0.06 2.35
CA PHE A 160 -10.31 0.82 2.89
C PHE A 160 -10.83 1.57 4.12
N GLN A 161 -10.23 1.31 5.29
CA GLN A 161 -10.62 1.92 6.55
C GLN A 161 -9.55 2.90 7.02
N TYR A 162 -9.98 4.12 7.30
CA TYR A 162 -9.12 5.22 7.73
C TYR A 162 -9.79 5.99 8.86
N GLN A 163 -8.98 6.66 9.68
CA GLN A 163 -9.44 7.42 10.82
C GLN A 163 -8.66 8.72 10.94
N TYR A 164 -9.36 9.84 11.12
CA TYR A 164 -8.72 11.11 11.44
C TYR A 164 -8.22 11.10 12.88
N ASP A 165 -6.97 11.53 13.08
CA ASP A 165 -6.36 11.73 14.38
C ASP A 165 -6.23 13.24 14.65
N GLU A 166 -7.05 13.72 15.59
CA GLU A 166 -7.08 15.12 16.03
C GLU A 166 -5.74 15.61 16.59
N LYS A 167 -4.93 14.72 17.18
CA LYS A 167 -3.65 15.11 17.79
C LYS A 167 -2.62 15.46 16.73
N THR A 168 -2.51 14.60 15.72
CA THR A 168 -1.53 14.76 14.64
C THR A 168 -2.09 15.56 13.46
N LYS A 169 -3.41 15.79 13.43
CA LYS A 169 -4.16 16.39 12.32
C LYS A 169 -3.95 15.63 11.00
N GLN A 170 -3.84 14.30 11.10
CA GLN A 170 -3.55 13.41 9.99
C GLN A 170 -4.55 12.25 9.97
N PHE A 171 -4.61 11.55 8.85
CA PHE A 171 -5.39 10.33 8.76
C PHE A 171 -4.50 9.12 8.97
N ALA A 172 -4.86 8.28 9.95
CA ALA A 172 -4.31 6.95 10.07
C ALA A 172 -5.00 6.03 9.06
N HIS A 173 -4.20 5.37 8.22
CA HIS A 173 -4.67 4.43 7.21
C HIS A 173 -3.61 3.35 6.95
N ALA A 174 -4.02 2.22 6.38
CA ALA A 174 -3.08 1.23 5.87
C ALA A 174 -2.50 1.67 4.52
N ALA A 175 -1.28 1.24 4.20
CA ALA A 175 -0.68 1.45 2.88
C ALA A 175 -1.02 0.27 1.96
N ALA A 176 -1.71 0.54 0.85
CA ALA A 176 -1.93 -0.44 -0.20
C ALA A 176 -2.36 0.23 -1.52
N ILE A 177 -2.24 -0.53 -2.60
CA ILE A 177 -2.90 -0.25 -3.89
C ILE A 177 -3.77 -1.45 -4.27
N LEU A 178 -4.80 -1.19 -5.07
CA LEU A 178 -5.70 -2.19 -5.61
C LEU A 178 -5.48 -2.31 -7.12
N ILE A 179 -5.60 -3.52 -7.63
CA ILE A 179 -5.73 -3.76 -9.08
C ILE A 179 -7.19 -4.06 -9.36
N LEU A 180 -7.76 -3.34 -10.33
CA LEU A 180 -9.11 -3.55 -10.82
C LEU A 180 -9.08 -4.15 -12.24
N THR A 181 -10.08 -4.96 -12.56
CA THR A 181 -10.35 -5.39 -13.93
C THR A 181 -10.85 -4.20 -14.76
N PRO A 182 -10.87 -4.30 -16.11
CA PRO A 182 -11.47 -3.26 -16.95
C PRO A 182 -12.93 -2.96 -16.59
N GLN A 183 -13.67 -3.90 -15.99
CA GLN A 183 -15.06 -3.70 -15.58
C GLN A 183 -15.19 -3.05 -14.19
N GLY A 184 -14.08 -2.64 -13.57
CA GLY A 184 -14.07 -2.00 -12.25
C GLY A 184 -14.23 -2.99 -11.09
N LYS A 185 -13.97 -4.29 -11.28
CA LYS A 185 -13.98 -5.26 -10.18
C LYS A 185 -12.62 -5.35 -9.51
N ILE A 186 -12.59 -5.49 -8.19
CA ILE A 186 -11.35 -5.63 -7.43
C ILE A 186 -10.75 -7.01 -7.72
N ALA A 187 -9.60 -7.01 -8.40
CA ALA A 187 -8.86 -8.21 -8.77
C ALA A 187 -7.83 -8.61 -7.73
N GLN A 188 -7.06 -7.66 -7.19
CA GLN A 188 -5.96 -7.93 -6.23
C GLN A 188 -5.70 -6.74 -5.30
N TYR A 189 -5.09 -7.04 -4.14
CA TYR A 189 -4.58 -6.06 -3.18
C TYR A 189 -3.06 -6.21 -3.04
N TYR A 190 -2.35 -5.08 -3.06
CA TYR A 190 -0.91 -5.01 -2.83
C TYR A 190 -0.65 -4.12 -1.63
N TYR A 191 -0.11 -4.69 -0.56
CA TYR A 191 0.13 -3.99 0.71
C TYR A 191 1.53 -3.39 0.77
N GLY A 192 1.65 -2.30 1.53
CA GLY A 192 2.91 -1.61 1.78
C GLY A 192 3.14 -0.41 0.85
N ILE A 193 4.42 -0.03 0.76
CA ILE A 193 4.90 1.11 -0.03
C ILE A 193 5.86 0.68 -1.15
N GLU A 194 6.15 -0.61 -1.26
CA GLU A 194 7.01 -1.17 -2.31
C GLU A 194 6.23 -2.24 -3.06
N PHE A 195 6.22 -2.15 -4.38
CA PHE A 195 5.40 -3.02 -5.22
C PHE A 195 6.29 -3.69 -6.27
N PRO A 196 6.62 -5.00 -6.13
CA PRO A 196 7.52 -5.65 -7.06
C PRO A 196 7.03 -5.52 -8.52
N PRO A 197 7.84 -4.98 -9.46
CA PRO A 197 7.43 -4.72 -10.84
C PRO A 197 6.90 -5.95 -11.59
N LYS A 198 7.47 -7.12 -11.30
CA LYS A 198 7.06 -8.39 -11.91
C LYS A 198 5.66 -8.79 -11.44
N ASP A 199 5.39 -8.64 -10.15
CA ASP A 199 4.13 -9.00 -9.53
C ASP A 199 3.04 -8.04 -10.02
N LEU A 200 3.30 -6.73 -10.03
CA LEU A 200 2.38 -5.75 -10.61
C LEU A 200 2.07 -6.02 -12.07
N ARG A 201 3.09 -6.34 -12.88
CA ARG A 201 2.87 -6.71 -14.29
C ARG A 201 1.96 -7.93 -14.40
N LEU A 202 2.20 -8.96 -13.61
CA LEU A 202 1.39 -10.17 -13.61
C LEU A 202 -0.06 -9.85 -13.20
N GLY A 203 -0.24 -9.12 -12.11
CA GLY A 203 -1.56 -8.71 -11.62
C GLY A 203 -2.35 -7.91 -12.65
N LEU A 204 -1.69 -7.00 -13.39
CA LEU A 204 -2.32 -6.26 -14.49
C LEU A 204 -2.71 -7.17 -15.67
N VAL A 205 -1.84 -8.12 -16.07
CA VAL A 205 -2.16 -9.08 -17.13
C VAL A 205 -3.36 -9.95 -16.74
N GLU A 206 -3.39 -10.44 -15.50
CA GLU A 206 -4.49 -11.25 -14.99
C GLU A 206 -5.80 -10.46 -14.89
N ALA A 207 -5.75 -9.26 -14.31
CA ALA A 207 -6.92 -8.38 -14.20
C ALA A 207 -7.44 -7.94 -15.57
N GLY A 208 -6.55 -7.70 -16.54
CA GLY A 208 -6.90 -7.40 -17.93
C GLY A 208 -7.65 -8.56 -18.61
N ALA A 209 -7.35 -9.80 -18.23
CA ALA A 209 -8.10 -11.00 -18.64
C ALA A 209 -9.35 -11.28 -17.75
N GLY A 210 -9.69 -10.38 -16.83
CA GLY A 210 -10.83 -10.53 -15.92
C GLY A 210 -10.63 -11.54 -14.79
N LYS A 211 -9.39 -11.99 -14.54
CA LYS A 211 -9.10 -12.93 -13.45
C LYS A 211 -9.07 -12.20 -12.11
N ILE A 212 -9.64 -12.84 -11.09
CA ILE A 212 -9.60 -12.38 -9.71
C ILE A 212 -8.53 -13.19 -8.97
N GLY A 213 -7.68 -12.50 -8.21
CA GLY A 213 -6.68 -13.15 -7.37
C GLY A 213 -7.27 -13.78 -6.11
N ASN A 214 -6.39 -14.37 -5.30
CA ASN A 214 -6.77 -14.94 -4.01
C ASN A 214 -6.60 -13.92 -2.89
N VAL A 215 -7.22 -14.19 -1.74
CA VAL A 215 -7.02 -13.40 -0.51
C VAL A 215 -5.53 -13.43 -0.15
N VAL A 216 -4.90 -12.26 -0.11
CA VAL A 216 -3.48 -12.12 0.24
C VAL A 216 -3.38 -11.95 1.75
N ASP A 217 -2.61 -12.75 2.49
CA ASP A 217 -2.35 -12.41 3.91
C ASP A 217 -1.57 -11.08 3.94
N PRO A 218 -2.04 -10.04 4.64
CA PRO A 218 -1.31 -8.78 4.78
C PRO A 218 0.11 -8.94 5.37
N ARG A 219 0.40 -10.10 5.98
CA ARG A 219 1.71 -10.51 6.50
C ARG A 219 2.55 -11.32 5.49
N ALA A 220 1.95 -11.79 4.40
CA ALA A 220 2.58 -12.63 3.40
C ALA A 220 3.18 -11.82 2.25
N GLY A 221 3.97 -10.79 2.58
CA GLY A 221 4.93 -10.18 1.64
C GLY A 221 6.06 -11.15 1.25
N LYS A 222 5.73 -12.39 0.87
CA LYS A 222 6.64 -13.37 0.33
C LYS A 222 6.10 -13.84 -1.01
N VAL A 223 6.72 -13.30 -2.05
CA VAL A 223 6.79 -13.85 -3.41
C VAL A 223 6.74 -15.37 -3.36
N GLN A 224 5.78 -15.96 -4.07
CA GLN A 224 5.80 -17.38 -4.41
C GLN A 224 7.07 -17.63 -5.23
N ARG A 225 8.13 -18.11 -4.57
CA ARG A 225 9.31 -18.64 -5.26
C ARG A 225 8.92 -20.01 -5.78
N ASP A 226 8.62 -20.07 -7.07
CA ASP A 226 8.73 -21.31 -7.82
C ASP A 226 10.22 -21.68 -7.91
N ASP A 227 10.49 -22.98 -7.70
CA ASP A 227 11.73 -23.74 -7.85
C ASP A 227 12.64 -23.92 -6.59
N PRO A 228 12.64 -25.12 -5.96
CA PRO A 228 13.48 -25.44 -4.79
C PRO A 228 14.94 -25.79 -5.12
N ALA A 229 15.39 -25.74 -6.38
CA ALA A 229 16.69 -26.30 -6.75
C ALA A 229 17.91 -25.36 -6.67
N ARG A 230 17.78 -24.12 -6.17
CA ARG A 230 18.93 -23.18 -6.16
C ARG A 230 18.93 -22.18 -5.00
N ALA A 231 19.21 -22.66 -3.79
CA ALA A 231 19.53 -21.80 -2.65
C ALA A 231 21.03 -21.84 -2.35
N SER A 232 21.76 -20.77 -2.69
CA SER A 232 23.06 -20.48 -2.08
C SER A 232 22.85 -19.81 -0.71
N PRO A 233 23.65 -20.15 0.31
CA PRO A 233 23.52 -19.57 1.64
C PRO A 233 24.26 -18.23 1.71
N GLY A 234 23.54 -17.16 2.06
CA GLY A 234 24.15 -15.86 2.40
C GLY A 234 23.47 -14.68 1.73
N GLY A 235 22.55 -14.03 2.45
CA GLY A 235 21.89 -12.81 1.99
C GLY A 235 20.70 -12.46 2.89
N GLY A 236 20.98 -12.05 4.12
CA GLY A 236 19.96 -11.48 5.01
C GLY A 236 19.58 -10.08 4.54
N CYS A 237 18.29 -9.81 4.39
CA CYS A 237 17.74 -8.47 4.23
C CYS A 237 17.02 -8.10 5.53
N ASP A 238 17.70 -7.33 6.39
CA ASP A 238 17.15 -6.79 7.62
C ASP A 238 16.20 -5.62 7.31
N HIS A 239 14.91 -5.74 7.62
CA HIS A 239 13.89 -4.69 7.50
C HIS A 239 13.32 -4.30 8.88
N ALA A 240 14.17 -3.72 9.72
CA ALA A 240 13.81 -3.18 11.03
C ALA A 240 13.84 -1.65 11.00
N PHE A 241 12.81 -0.98 10.46
CA PHE A 241 12.72 0.50 10.53
C PHE A 241 11.32 1.10 10.74
N TYR A 242 10.22 0.34 10.59
CA TYR A 242 8.93 0.98 10.31
C TYR A 242 7.95 1.18 11.49
N TRP A 243 8.36 0.95 12.75
CA TRP A 243 7.48 1.15 13.90
C TRP A 243 7.97 2.12 14.98
N ASN A 244 9.19 2.66 14.87
CA ASN A 244 9.77 3.49 15.94
C ASN A 244 9.21 4.92 16.04
N PHE A 245 8.29 5.33 15.17
CA PHE A 245 7.75 6.70 15.20
C PHE A 245 6.43 6.86 15.97
N TYR A 246 5.71 5.78 16.27
CA TYR A 246 4.42 5.86 16.99
C TYR A 246 4.54 5.60 18.51
N LEU A 247 5.68 5.10 18.99
CA LEU A 247 5.90 4.72 20.39
C LEU A 247 7.03 5.51 21.06
N ARG A 248 7.36 6.72 20.60
CA ARG A 248 8.23 7.60 21.36
C ARG A 248 7.41 8.31 22.43
N ASP A 249 7.13 7.54 23.49
CA ASP A 249 6.55 8.03 24.72
C ASP A 249 7.52 9.04 25.37
N ASP A 250 6.95 10.14 25.82
CA ASP A 250 7.64 11.35 26.23
C ASP A 250 8.03 11.21 27.71
N SER A 251 9.07 10.41 28.01
CA SER A 251 9.64 10.32 29.36
C SER A 251 11.04 9.68 29.41
N SER A 252 12.07 10.39 28.96
CA SER A 252 13.45 10.34 29.52
C SER A 252 14.44 11.05 28.60
N TRP A 253 14.61 12.35 28.78
CA TRP A 253 15.83 13.05 28.34
C TRP A 253 16.73 13.30 29.56
N THR A 254 17.69 12.41 29.76
CA THR A 254 18.90 12.68 30.56
C THR A 254 20.12 12.14 29.85
N GLY A 255 21.05 13.04 29.51
CA GLY A 255 22.45 12.79 29.17
C GLY A 255 22.73 12.39 27.71
N THR A 256 23.80 12.79 27.04
CA THR A 256 24.92 13.70 27.34
C THR A 256 25.54 14.06 25.98
N ARG A 257 25.95 15.32 25.85
CA ARG A 257 26.64 15.92 24.71
C ARG A 257 28.04 15.30 24.54
N LEU A 258 28.40 14.91 23.32
CA LEU A 258 29.79 14.87 22.81
C LEU A 258 29.78 15.56 21.44
#